data_AF-A0A3M1Y2N3-F1
#
_entry.id   AF-A0A3M1Y2N3-F1
#
_cell.length_a   1.000
_cell.length_b   1.000
_cell.length_c   1.000
_cell.angle_alpha   90.00
_cell.angle_beta   90.00
_cell.angle_gamma   90.00
#
_symmetry.space_group_name_H-M   'P 1'
#
loop_
_entity.id
_entity.type
_entity.pdbx_description
1 polymer ?
#
loop_
_entity_poly.entity_id
_entity_poly.type
_entity_poly.pdbx_seq_one_letter_code
_entity_poly.pdbx_strand_id
1 'polypeptide(L)'
;MKFLQSFSTKPIQFFGPFGLASGGVGVLISAYLTFRKLFFGEDIGGRPLLLLGVLLIIVGIQLIGLGLIGEMLVRVYHESQKKPIYVIKGIIGKKEK
;
A
#
# COMPACT_ATOMS: atom_id res chain seq x y z
N MET A 1 20.52 1.89 12.24
CA MET A 1 19.83 1.49 10.99
C MET A 1 18.73 0.43 11.23
N LYS A 2 17.82 0.58 12.21
CA LYS A 2 16.73 -0.40 12.48
C LYS A 2 15.35 0.02 11.93
N PHE A 3 15.21 1.26 11.46
CA PHE A 3 13.94 1.78 10.94
C PHE A 3 13.57 1.17 9.58
N LEU A 4 14.54 1.01 8.68
CA LEU A 4 14.31 0.41 7.36
C LEU A 4 13.84 -1.06 7.45
N GLN A 5 14.35 -1.85 8.40
CA GLN A 5 13.97 -3.26 8.53
C GLN A 5 12.55 -3.46 9.08
N SER A 6 12.06 -2.57 9.95
CA SER A 6 10.70 -2.71 10.50
C SER A 6 9.62 -2.35 9.47
N PHE A 7 9.83 -1.28 8.68
CA PHE A 7 8.94 -0.94 7.55
C PHE A 7 9.04 -1.93 6.39
N SER A 8 10.18 -2.61 6.25
CA SER A 8 10.38 -3.66 5.24
C SER A 8 9.53 -4.91 5.48
N THR A 9 8.95 -5.10 6.67
CA THR A 9 8.14 -6.31 6.95
C THR A 9 6.68 -6.21 6.52
N LYS A 10 6.09 -5.01 6.49
CA LYS A 10 4.67 -4.79 6.12
C LYS A 10 4.46 -3.49 5.34
N PRO A 11 4.80 -3.47 4.03
CA PRO A 11 4.69 -2.29 3.16
C PRO A 11 3.30 -1.65 3.14
N ILE A 12 2.24 -2.43 3.36
CA ILE A 12 0.87 -1.93 3.42
C ILE A 12 0.62 -0.93 4.55
N GLN A 13 1.35 -1.02 5.67
CA GLN A 13 1.17 -0.06 6.79
C GLN A 13 1.70 1.33 6.45
N PHE A 14 2.62 1.44 5.48
CA PHE A 14 3.11 2.73 5.02
C PHE A 14 2.17 3.33 3.99
N PHE A 15 1.88 2.61 2.90
CA PHE A 15 1.08 3.16 1.79
C PHE A 15 -0.44 3.15 2.02
N GLY A 16 -0.95 2.24 2.85
CA GLY A 16 -2.38 2.08 3.12
C GLY A 16 -3.05 3.33 3.69
N PRO A 17 -2.53 3.94 4.77
CA PRO A 17 -3.11 5.17 5.33
C PRO A 17 -3.13 6.34 4.35
N PHE A 18 -2.05 6.53 3.56
CA PHE A 18 -2.02 7.58 2.55
C PHE A 18 -3.01 7.32 1.41
N GLY A 19 -3.14 6.07 0.96
CA GLY A 19 -4.12 5.71 -0.06
C GLY A 19 -5.57 5.86 0.41
N LEU A 20 -5.85 5.49 1.66
CA LEU A 20 -7.17 5.72 2.29
C LEU A 20 -7.47 7.20 2.46
N ALA A 21 -6.49 8.00 2.90
CA ALA A 21 -6.66 9.44 3.05
C ALA A 21 -6.91 10.12 1.70
N SER A 22 -6.10 9.85 0.68
CA SER A 22 -6.27 10.44 -0.65
C SER A 22 -7.57 9.99 -1.31
N GLY A 23 -7.87 8.69 -1.26
CA GLY A 23 -9.11 8.13 -1.79
C GLY A 23 -10.34 8.67 -1.07
N GLY A 24 -10.30 8.80 0.25
CA GLY A 24 -11.37 9.38 1.06
C GLY A 24 -11.65 10.84 0.70
N VAL A 25 -10.61 11.65 0.55
CA VAL A 25 -10.75 13.04 0.08
C VAL A 25 -11.33 13.09 -1.35
N GLY A 26 -10.85 12.23 -2.25
CA GLY A 26 -11.37 12.15 -3.61
C GLY A 26 -12.85 11.77 -3.68
N VAL A 27 -13.29 10.82 -2.83
CA VAL A 27 -14.70 10.43 -2.69
C VAL A 27 -15.55 11.58 -2.14
N LEU A 28 -15.07 12.30 -1.11
CA LEU A 28 -15.79 13.44 -0.55
C LEU A 28 -16.01 14.56 -1.59
N ILE A 29 -14.97 14.89 -2.35
CA ILE A 29 -15.05 15.89 -3.43
C ILE A 29 -16.03 15.43 -4.53
N SER A 30 -15.95 14.17 -4.94
CA SER A 30 -16.82 13.62 -5.98
C SER A 30 -18.28 13.54 -5.51
N ALA A 31 -18.52 13.19 -4.25
CA ALA A 31 -19.84 13.17 -3.64
C ALA A 31 -20.44 14.59 -3.57
N TYR A 32 -19.65 15.58 -3.16
CA TYR A 32 -20.07 16.98 -3.14
C TYR A 32 -20.47 17.49 -4.53
N LEU A 33 -19.65 17.22 -5.56
CA LEU A 33 -19.96 17.62 -6.93
C LEU A 33 -21.19 16.89 -7.49
N THR A 34 -21.32 15.60 -7.19
CA THR A 34 -22.49 14.78 -7.57
C THR A 34 -23.76 15.34 -6.95
N PHE A 35 -23.72 15.70 -5.67
CA PHE A 35 -24.85 16.35 -4.98
C PHE A 35 -25.23 17.66 -5.68
N ARG A 36 -24.26 18.53 -6.00
CA ARG A 36 -24.56 19.78 -6.71
C ARG A 36 -25.19 19.55 -8.09
N LYS A 37 -24.72 18.54 -8.84
CA LYS A 37 -25.31 18.20 -10.14
C LYS A 37 -26.76 17.72 -10.02
N LEU A 38 -27.05 16.85 -9.04
CA LEU A 38 -28.38 16.28 -8.85
C LEU A 38 -29.41 17.31 -8.33
N PHE A 39 -29.02 18.16 -7.39
CA PHE A 39 -29.95 19.09 -6.73
C PHE A 39 -30.00 20.48 -7.36
N PHE A 40 -28.89 20.97 -7.93
CA PHE A 40 -28.81 22.31 -8.52
C PHE A 40 -28.73 22.30 -10.05
N GLY A 41 -28.67 21.13 -10.68
CA GLY A 41 -28.59 21.01 -12.14
C GLY A 41 -27.31 21.62 -12.75
N GLU A 42 -26.30 21.91 -11.93
CA GLU A 42 -25.09 22.57 -12.40
C GLU A 42 -24.22 21.66 -13.26
N ASP A 43 -23.67 22.23 -14.32
CA ASP A 43 -22.66 21.54 -15.12
C ASP A 43 -21.33 21.48 -14.36
N ILE A 44 -20.83 20.26 -14.17
CA ILE A 44 -19.61 19.96 -13.42
C ILE A 44 -18.48 19.48 -14.32
N GLY A 45 -18.74 19.23 -15.62
CA GLY A 45 -17.75 18.67 -16.54
C GLY A 45 -16.52 19.56 -16.76
N GLY A 46 -16.69 20.89 -16.73
CA GLY A 46 -15.61 21.85 -16.92
C GLY A 46 -14.82 22.20 -15.66
N ARG A 47 -15.19 21.68 -14.49
CA ARG A 47 -14.56 22.08 -13.22
C ARG A 47 -13.31 21.23 -12.95
N PRO A 48 -12.11 21.83 -12.79
CA PRO A 48 -10.88 21.11 -12.45
C PRO A 48 -10.99 20.26 -11.18
N LEU A 49 -11.92 20.65 -10.29
CA LEU A 49 -12.20 19.95 -9.04
C LEU A 49 -12.74 18.53 -9.25
N LEU A 50 -13.49 18.28 -10.34
CA LEU A 50 -13.97 16.94 -10.68
C LEU A 50 -12.83 16.03 -11.07
N LEU A 51 -11.93 16.52 -11.94
CA LEU A 51 -10.72 15.80 -12.33
C LEU A 51 -9.84 15.50 -11.11
N LEU A 52 -9.66 16.47 -10.22
CA LEU A 52 -8.90 16.28 -8.98
C LEU A 52 -9.53 15.23 -8.07
N GLY A 53 -10.86 15.22 -7.91
CA GLY A 53 -11.57 14.22 -7.13
C GLY A 53 -11.38 12.80 -7.67
N VAL A 54 -11.53 12.62 -8.99
CA VAL A 54 -11.33 11.33 -9.66
C VAL A 54 -9.86 10.89 -9.59
N LEU A 55 -8.91 11.81 -9.83
CA LEU A 55 -7.48 11.52 -9.73
C LEU A 55 -7.09 11.05 -8.33
N LEU A 56 -7.59 11.71 -7.29
CA LEU A 56 -7.32 11.31 -5.90
C LEU A 56 -7.85 9.90 -5.58
N ILE A 57 -9.00 9.51 -6.14
CA ILE A 57 -9.53 8.15 -6.02
C ILE A 57 -8.60 7.15 -6.70
N ILE A 58 -8.19 7.42 -7.94
CA ILE A 58 -7.29 6.55 -8.71
C ILE A 58 -5.96 6.40 -7.97
N VAL A 59 -5.35 7.51 -7.53
CA VAL A 59 -4.10 7.51 -6.76
C VAL A 59 -4.26 6.76 -5.44
N GLY A 60 -5.39 6.93 -4.74
CA GLY A 60 -5.67 6.22 -3.50
C GLY A 60 -5.69 4.70 -3.68
N ILE A 61 -6.39 4.22 -4.72
CA ILE A 61 -6.43 2.80 -5.07
C ILE A 61 -5.03 2.30 -5.47
N GLN A 62 -4.29 3.08 -6.25
CA GLN A 62 -2.92 2.74 -6.66
C GLN A 62 -1.96 2.62 -5.47
N LEU A 63 -2.04 3.52 -4.50
CA LEU A 63 -1.21 3.46 -3.29
C LEU A 63 -1.50 2.21 -2.45
N ILE A 64 -2.77 1.86 -2.27
CA ILE A 64 -3.16 0.63 -1.58
C ILE A 64 -2.63 -0.60 -2.34
N GLY A 65 -2.77 -0.61 -3.67
CA GLY A 65 -2.24 -1.67 -4.53
C GLY A 65 -0.72 -1.83 -4.42
N LEU A 66 0.02 -0.71 -4.44
CA LEU A 66 1.49 -0.71 -4.25
C LEU A 66 1.88 -1.25 -2.87
N GLY A 67 1.12 -0.93 -1.82
CA GLY A 67 1.32 -1.48 -0.49
C GLY A 67 1.17 -3.00 -0.45
N LEU A 68 0.12 -3.53 -1.11
CA LEU A 68 -0.12 -4.97 -1.20
C LEU A 68 0.97 -5.69 -2.01
N ILE A 69 1.34 -5.15 -3.18
CA ILE A 69 2.40 -5.70 -4.03
C ILE A 69 3.73 -5.72 -3.27
N GLY A 70 4.05 -4.63 -2.55
CA GLY A 70 5.24 -4.58 -1.71
C GLY A 70 5.25 -5.71 -0.68
N GLU A 71 4.13 -5.96 -0.01
CA GLU A 71 4.03 -7.03 0.99
C GLU A 71 4.21 -8.43 0.38
N MET A 72 3.65 -8.65 -0.82
CA MET A 72 3.90 -9.88 -1.57
C MET A 72 5.36 -10.02 -1.95
N LEU A 73 6.00 -8.95 -2.42
CA LEU A 73 7.41 -8.96 -2.83
C LEU A 73 8.33 -9.29 -1.66
N VAL A 74 8.05 -8.74 -0.47
CA VAL A 74 8.80 -9.04 0.76
C VAL A 74 8.68 -10.52 1.14
N ARG A 75 7.47 -11.09 1.05
CA ARG A 75 7.25 -12.52 1.31
C ARG A 75 8.00 -13.41 0.33
N VAL A 76 7.86 -13.15 -0.96
CA VAL A 76 8.55 -13.91 -2.03
C VAL A 76 10.07 -13.79 -1.89
N TYR A 77 10.59 -12.61 -1.55
CA TYR A 77 12.01 -12.41 -1.29
C TYR A 77 12.50 -13.27 -0.13
N HIS A 78 11.81 -13.27 1.01
CA HIS A 78 12.21 -14.08 2.17
C HIS A 78 12.07 -15.59 1.93
N GLU A 79 11.04 -16.01 1.20
CA GLU A 79 10.80 -17.41 0.85
C GLU A 79 11.87 -17.93 -0.14
N SER A 80 12.26 -17.10 -1.12
CA SER A 80 13.31 -17.41 -2.09
C SER A 80 14.71 -17.46 -1.46
N GLN A 81 14.93 -16.79 -0.33
CA GLN A 81 16.25 -16.69 0.31
C GLN A 81 16.74 -18.01 0.93
N LYS A 82 15.93 -19.09 0.99
CA LYS A 82 16.31 -20.45 1.47
C LYS A 82 17.28 -20.42 2.67
N LYS A 83 17.12 -19.47 3.60
CA LYS A 83 18.05 -19.33 4.72
C LYS A 83 17.85 -20.53 5.64
N PRO A 84 18.92 -21.27 5.99
CA PRO A 84 18.79 -22.42 6.86
C PRO A 84 18.23 -21.97 8.22
N ILE A 85 17.26 -22.73 8.74
CA ILE A 85 16.52 -22.43 9.98
C ILE A 85 17.48 -22.33 11.19
N TYR A 86 18.64 -22.97 11.09
CA TYR A 86 19.69 -22.91 12.09
C TYR A 86 21.07 -22.93 11.44
N VAL A 87 22.03 -22.31 12.10
CA VAL A 87 23.45 -22.42 11.78
C VAL A 87 24.11 -23.21 12.90
N ILE A 88 24.69 -24.38 12.59
CA ILE A 88 25.40 -25.18 13.58
C ILE A 88 26.67 -24.43 13.98
N LYS A 89 26.74 -23.96 15.23
CA LYS A 89 27.94 -23.26 15.77
C LYS A 89 29.09 -24.20 16.13
N GLY A 90 28.80 -25.47 16.37
CA GLY A 90 29.80 -26.48 16.69
C GLY A 90 29.12 -27.81 17.04
N ILE A 91 29.70 -28.92 16.60
CA ILE A 91 29.22 -30.26 16.90
C ILE A 91 30.04 -30.78 18.07
N ILE A 92 29.41 -31.01 19.22
CA ILE A 92 30.05 -31.62 20.39
C ILE A 92 29.75 -33.12 20.34
N GLY A 93 30.65 -33.89 19.72
CA GLY A 93 30.53 -35.36 19.61
C GLY A 93 31.38 -35.92 18.48
N LYS A 94 32.16 -36.96 18.76
CA LYS A 94 33.01 -37.64 17.78
C LYS A 94 32.10 -38.39 16.79
N LYS A 95 32.27 -38.16 15.49
CA LYS A 95 31.65 -38.99 14.44
C LYS A 95 32.20 -40.41 14.58
N GLU A 96 31.40 -41.31 15.15
CA GLU A 96 31.64 -42.75 15.00
C GLU A 96 31.36 -43.10 13.52
N LYS A 97 32.25 -43.90 12.94
CA LYS A 97 32.28 -44.26 11.51
C LYS A 97 31.08 -45.09 11.10
#